data_AF-A0A377YZ74-F1
#
_entry.id   AF-A0A377YZ74-F1
#
_cell.length_a   1.000
_cell.length_b   1.000
_cell.length_c   1.000
_cell.angle_alpha   90.00
_cell.angle_beta   90.00
_cell.angle_gamma   90.00
#
_symmetry.space_group_name_H-M   'P 1'
#
loop_
_entity.id
_entity.type
_entity.pdbx_description
1 polymer ?
#
loop_
_entity_poly.entity_id
_entity_poly.type
_entity_poly.pdbx_seq_one_letter_code
_entity_poly.pdbx_strand_id
1 'polypeptide(L)'
;MVVMISVLVIATLLKETTRVGYLLDGNWLYMVPVFNVVAFCFSAQYIVPEMARGFADKPEKLPKAIMVGMALTFTLLALVPLSVISLNGLDNISDVATISWGRALGEWAFFSANLFALCAMLTSYWGLGGSFLTNIFDQFRLGNDEQPARRLMVLLVVAIPPFVLAYSGMVSFVNALYFAGVFSGVILSIMPILMLKGARQRGDLTPGWTCPAWMTHPLIQCFIVLLYLCSAAYAIASAVGYLPAGW
;
A
#
# COMPACT_ATOMS: atom_id res chain seq x y z
N MET A 1 -14.25 -0.05 -9.89
CA MET A 1 -13.27 0.89 -9.30
C MET A 1 -13.02 2.08 -10.22
N VAL A 2 -12.34 1.91 -11.36
CA VAL A 2 -11.95 3.02 -12.25
C VAL A 2 -13.13 3.90 -12.65
N VAL A 3 -14.23 3.32 -13.15
CA VAL A 3 -15.45 4.08 -13.51
C VAL A 3 -15.96 4.94 -12.36
N MET A 4 -16.05 4.38 -11.15
CA MET A 4 -16.54 5.10 -9.98
C MET A 4 -15.59 6.24 -9.58
N ILE A 5 -14.27 5.98 -9.55
CA ILE A 5 -13.28 7.02 -9.26
C ILE A 5 -13.38 8.13 -10.31
N SER A 6 -13.45 7.80 -11.60
CA SER A 6 -13.61 8.78 -12.67
C SER A 6 -14.87 9.62 -12.48
N VAL A 7 -16.02 9.02 -12.15
CA VAL A 7 -17.27 9.74 -11.89
C VAL A 7 -17.14 10.70 -10.70
N LEU A 8 -16.57 10.25 -9.58
CA LEU A 8 -16.41 11.08 -8.38
C LEU A 8 -15.44 12.24 -8.61
N VAL A 9 -14.39 12.00 -9.40
CA VAL A 9 -13.39 13.02 -9.73
C VAL A 9 -13.94 14.04 -10.72
N ILE A 10 -14.69 13.58 -11.73
CA ILE A 10 -15.38 14.51 -12.64
C ILE A 10 -16.40 15.35 -11.85
N ALA A 11 -17.18 14.71 -10.96
CA ALA A 11 -18.12 15.43 -10.08
C ALA A 11 -17.42 16.44 -9.16
N THR A 12 -16.20 16.13 -8.72
CA THR A 12 -15.34 17.06 -7.97
C THR A 12 -14.96 18.28 -8.83
N LEU A 13 -14.46 18.06 -10.04
CA LEU A 13 -14.03 19.15 -10.92
C LEU A 13 -15.18 20.06 -11.36
N LEU A 14 -16.41 19.53 -11.43
CA LEU A 14 -17.62 20.28 -11.78
C LEU A 14 -18.22 21.07 -10.62
N LYS A 15 -17.77 20.85 -9.37
CA LYS A 15 -18.31 21.53 -8.19
C LYS A 15 -17.71 22.93 -8.06
N GLU A 16 -18.56 23.94 -7.83
CA GLU A 16 -18.14 25.35 -7.70
C GLU A 16 -17.23 25.63 -6.49
N THR A 17 -17.24 24.75 -5.48
CA THR A 17 -16.40 24.88 -4.28
C THR A 17 -14.95 24.44 -4.51
N THR A 18 -14.64 23.87 -5.67
CA THR A 18 -13.31 23.34 -5.98
C THR A 18 -12.29 24.46 -6.17
N ARG A 19 -11.28 24.51 -5.29
CA ARG A 19 -10.20 25.50 -5.35
C ARG A 19 -8.85 24.80 -5.43
N VAL A 20 -8.16 25.01 -6.54
CA VAL A 20 -6.79 24.49 -6.78
C VAL A 20 -5.78 25.10 -5.81
N GLY A 21 -6.07 26.27 -5.23
CA GLY A 21 -5.21 26.93 -4.24
C GLY A 21 -4.94 26.08 -2.99
N TYR A 22 -5.90 25.27 -2.56
CA TYR A 22 -5.73 24.37 -1.40
C TYR A 22 -4.67 23.29 -1.60
N LEU A 23 -4.27 23.01 -2.84
CA LEU A 23 -3.20 22.04 -3.13
C LEU A 23 -1.82 22.59 -2.79
N LEU A 24 -1.68 23.92 -2.69
CA LEU A 24 -0.42 24.58 -2.38
C LEU A 24 -0.25 24.83 -0.88
N ASP A 25 -1.34 24.70 -0.11
CA ASP A 25 -1.29 24.73 1.34
C ASP A 25 -0.63 23.42 1.82
N GLY A 26 0.34 23.52 2.72
CA GLY A 26 1.05 22.34 3.21
C GLY A 26 2.15 22.67 4.20
N ASN A 27 2.32 21.80 5.20
CA ASN A 27 3.41 21.90 6.17
C ASN A 27 4.39 20.74 5.94
N TRP A 28 5.66 21.10 5.71
CA TRP A 28 6.76 20.18 5.44
C TRP A 28 7.03 19.19 6.58
N LEU A 29 6.61 19.51 7.81
CA LEU A 29 6.79 18.63 8.97
C LEU A 29 6.02 17.31 8.83
N TYR A 30 4.85 17.32 8.16
CA TYR A 30 3.99 16.14 8.01
C TYR A 30 4.30 15.31 6.75
N MET A 31 5.29 15.69 5.94
CA MET A 31 5.65 14.95 4.72
C MET A 31 6.32 13.59 4.99
N VAL A 32 7.13 13.48 6.05
CA VAL A 32 7.82 12.22 6.40
C VAL A 32 6.83 11.09 6.73
N PRO A 33 5.76 11.36 7.49
CA PRO A 33 4.67 10.40 7.65
C PRO A 33 3.96 9.99 6.38
N VAL A 34 3.63 10.95 5.51
CA VAL A 34 3.01 10.69 4.22
C VAL A 34 3.90 9.78 3.37
N PHE A 35 5.22 9.96 3.42
CA PHE A 35 6.15 9.08 2.72
C PHE A 35 5.94 7.60 3.06
N ASN A 36 5.75 7.24 4.34
CA ASN A 36 5.55 5.85 4.74
C ASN A 36 4.21 5.28 4.30
N VAL A 37 3.16 6.10 4.35
CA VAL A 37 1.84 5.72 3.80
C VAL A 37 1.95 5.52 2.29
N VAL A 38 2.67 6.38 1.58
CA VAL A 38 2.93 6.23 0.14
C VAL A 38 3.74 4.96 -0.14
N ALA A 39 4.78 4.68 0.65
CA ALA A 39 5.57 3.46 0.50
C ALA A 39 4.71 2.20 0.66
N PHE A 40 3.77 2.19 1.62
CA PHE A 40 2.78 1.13 1.75
C PHE A 40 1.88 1.02 0.51
N CYS A 41 1.35 2.13 0.01
CA CYS A 41 0.45 2.12 -1.16
C CYS A 41 1.12 1.58 -2.44
N PHE A 42 2.45 1.68 -2.56
CA PHE A 42 3.22 1.12 -3.66
C PHE A 42 3.83 -0.26 -3.37
N SER A 43 3.49 -0.86 -2.23
CA SER A 43 3.93 -2.20 -1.86
C SER A 43 3.18 -3.27 -2.64
N ALA A 44 3.65 -3.58 -3.85
CA ALA A 44 3.10 -4.63 -4.72
C ALA A 44 4.12 -5.73 -5.09
N GLN A 45 5.29 -5.75 -4.44
CA GLN A 45 6.40 -6.64 -4.81
C GLN A 45 6.06 -8.13 -4.62
N TYR A 46 5.16 -8.45 -3.69
CA TYR A 46 4.78 -9.84 -3.41
C TYR A 46 4.04 -10.52 -4.58
N ILE A 47 3.40 -9.75 -5.47
CA ILE A 47 2.69 -10.32 -6.63
C ILE A 47 3.61 -10.50 -7.84
N VAL A 48 4.81 -9.91 -7.82
CA VAL A 48 5.77 -9.98 -8.94
C VAL A 48 6.15 -11.43 -9.29
N PRO A 49 6.38 -12.37 -8.35
CA PRO A 49 6.62 -13.78 -8.69
C PRO A 49 5.44 -14.46 -9.39
N GLU A 50 4.20 -14.14 -9.02
CA GLU A 50 3.00 -14.67 -9.69
C GLU A 50 2.85 -14.07 -11.09
N MET A 51 3.09 -12.77 -11.23
CA MET A 51 3.14 -12.12 -12.54
C MET A 51 4.24 -12.75 -13.42
N ALA A 52 5.42 -13.04 -12.86
CA ALA A 52 6.50 -13.69 -13.59
C ALA A 52 6.09 -15.08 -14.10
N ARG A 53 5.35 -15.86 -13.29
CA ARG A 53 4.75 -17.13 -13.74
C ARG A 53 3.73 -16.93 -14.85
N GLY A 54 2.85 -15.94 -14.74
CA GLY A 54 1.87 -15.61 -15.79
C GLY A 54 2.50 -15.12 -17.10
N PHE A 55 3.69 -14.52 -17.04
CA PHE A 55 4.47 -14.07 -18.19
C PHE A 55 5.57 -15.06 -18.60
N ALA A 56 5.50 -16.33 -18.16
CA ALA A 56 6.52 -17.34 -18.46
C ALA A 56 6.80 -17.48 -19.97
N ASP A 57 5.78 -17.38 -20.81
CA ASP A 57 5.92 -17.46 -22.27
C ASP A 57 6.55 -16.20 -22.90
N LYS A 58 6.50 -15.05 -22.22
CA LYS A 58 6.93 -13.73 -22.71
C LYS A 58 7.58 -12.89 -21.60
N PRO A 59 8.73 -13.33 -21.05
CA PRO A 59 9.36 -12.70 -19.88
C PRO A 59 9.75 -11.24 -20.13
N GLU A 60 10.07 -10.86 -21.37
CA GLU A 60 10.42 -9.47 -21.74
C GLU A 60 9.27 -8.47 -21.57
N LYS A 61 8.01 -8.94 -21.53
CA LYS A 61 6.84 -8.07 -21.32
C LYS A 61 6.56 -7.78 -19.86
N LEU A 62 7.11 -8.58 -18.94
CA LEU A 62 6.90 -8.44 -17.50
C LEU A 62 7.32 -7.05 -16.98
N PRO A 63 8.52 -6.50 -17.30
CA PRO A 63 8.89 -5.16 -16.82
C PRO A 63 7.98 -4.06 -17.35
N LYS A 64 7.54 -4.15 -18.60
CA LYS A 64 6.61 -3.19 -19.21
C LYS A 64 5.24 -3.24 -18.52
N ALA A 65 4.74 -4.44 -18.22
CA ALA A 65 3.49 -4.61 -17.49
C ALA A 65 3.57 -4.01 -16.07
N ILE A 66 4.69 -4.23 -15.37
CA ILE A 66 4.93 -3.65 -14.03
C ILE A 66 4.97 -2.11 -14.12
N MET A 67 5.74 -1.54 -15.05
CA MET A 67 5.84 -0.08 -15.20
C MET A 67 4.49 0.57 -15.50
N VAL A 68 3.71 -0.01 -16.43
CA VAL A 68 2.37 0.49 -16.77
C VAL A 68 1.42 0.36 -15.57
N GLY A 69 1.43 -0.77 -14.88
CA GLY A 69 0.63 -0.98 -13.68
C GLY A 69 0.95 0.04 -12.58
N MET A 70 2.23 0.25 -12.29
CA MET A 70 2.68 1.20 -11.28
C MET A 70 2.37 2.65 -11.66
N ALA A 71 2.51 3.03 -12.94
CA ALA A 71 2.16 4.36 -13.42
C ALA A 71 0.65 4.63 -13.32
N LEU A 72 -0.18 3.63 -13.66
CA LEU A 72 -1.62 3.72 -13.51
C LEU A 72 -2.02 3.84 -12.03
N THR A 73 -1.43 3.01 -11.16
CA THR A 73 -1.64 3.08 -9.71
C THR A 73 -1.23 4.44 -9.16
N PHE A 74 -0.07 4.97 -9.57
CA PHE A 74 0.36 6.32 -9.18
C PHE A 74 -0.65 7.39 -9.58
N THR A 75 -1.15 7.33 -10.81
CA THR A 75 -2.13 8.29 -11.31
C THR A 75 -3.40 8.25 -10.46
N LEU A 76 -3.94 7.06 -10.18
CA LEU A 76 -5.14 6.90 -9.37
C LEU A 76 -4.92 7.35 -7.91
N LEU A 77 -3.79 6.97 -7.30
CA LEU A 77 -3.45 7.32 -5.93
C LEU A 77 -3.15 8.80 -5.73
N ALA A 78 -2.66 9.50 -6.75
CA ALA A 78 -2.47 10.95 -6.70
C ALA A 78 -3.79 11.69 -6.89
N LEU A 79 -4.60 11.22 -7.84
CA LEU A 79 -5.80 11.91 -8.28
C LEU A 79 -6.92 11.90 -7.23
N VAL A 80 -7.02 10.84 -6.41
CA VAL A 80 -8.00 10.76 -5.31
C VAL A 80 -7.74 11.82 -4.22
N PRO A 81 -6.57 11.89 -3.55
CA PRO A 81 -6.25 12.95 -2.60
C PRO A 81 -6.36 14.35 -3.19
N LEU A 82 -5.87 14.57 -4.43
CA LEU A 82 -5.98 15.87 -5.10
C LEU A 82 -7.44 16.32 -5.22
N SER A 83 -8.34 15.41 -5.60
CA SER A 83 -9.77 15.72 -5.66
C SER A 83 -10.36 16.05 -4.28
N VAL A 84 -9.97 15.33 -3.23
CA VAL A 84 -10.52 15.55 -1.89
C VAL A 84 -10.02 16.86 -1.28
N ILE A 85 -8.73 17.16 -1.41
CA ILE A 85 -8.10 18.39 -0.90
C ILE A 85 -8.65 19.60 -1.64
N SER A 86 -8.79 19.52 -2.97
CA SER A 86 -9.33 20.64 -3.76
C SER A 86 -10.79 20.97 -3.43
N LEU A 87 -11.58 20.00 -2.94
CA LEU A 87 -12.96 20.22 -2.49
C LEU A 87 -13.09 20.79 -1.08
N ASN A 88 -12.28 20.28 -0.13
CA ASN A 88 -12.52 20.48 1.30
C ASN A 88 -11.49 21.38 1.98
N GLY A 89 -10.36 21.69 1.32
CA GLY A 89 -9.19 22.26 2.00
C GLY A 89 -8.56 21.26 2.98
N LEU A 90 -7.52 21.67 3.71
CA LEU A 90 -6.79 20.78 4.63
C LEU A 90 -7.46 20.63 6.02
N ASP A 91 -8.28 21.59 6.44
CA ASP A 91 -8.74 21.69 7.83
C ASP A 91 -9.85 20.69 8.22
N ASN A 92 -10.49 20.01 7.25
CA ASN A 92 -11.62 19.10 7.50
C ASN A 92 -11.56 17.80 6.67
N ILE A 93 -10.36 17.29 6.42
CA ILE A 93 -10.18 16.01 5.70
C ILE A 93 -10.32 14.85 6.68
N SER A 94 -11.27 13.97 6.43
CA SER A 94 -11.34 12.68 7.13
C SER A 94 -10.26 11.71 6.62
N ASP A 95 -9.79 10.79 7.48
CA ASP A 95 -8.84 9.72 7.13
C ASP A 95 -9.26 8.91 5.88
N VAL A 96 -10.57 8.88 5.57
CA VAL A 96 -11.13 8.11 4.47
C VAL A 96 -11.72 9.06 3.41
N ALA A 97 -11.07 9.09 2.24
CA ALA A 97 -11.45 9.94 1.10
C ALA A 97 -12.94 9.86 0.70
N THR A 98 -13.56 8.67 0.79
CA THR A 98 -14.97 8.46 0.42
C THR A 98 -15.94 9.20 1.35
N ILE A 99 -15.56 9.38 2.62
CA ILE A 99 -16.36 10.13 3.59
C ILE A 99 -16.28 11.62 3.27
N SER A 100 -15.08 12.13 2.98
CA SER A 100 -14.88 13.53 2.55
C SER A 100 -15.62 13.83 1.24
N TRP A 101 -15.62 12.91 0.27
CA TRP A 101 -16.46 13.05 -0.94
C TRP A 101 -17.95 13.05 -0.62
N GLY A 102 -18.42 12.18 0.27
CA GLY A 102 -19.83 12.15 0.64
C GLY A 102 -20.30 13.45 1.30
N ARG A 103 -19.47 14.05 2.17
CA ARG A 103 -19.75 15.36 2.79
C ARG A 103 -19.80 16.48 1.76
N ALA A 104 -18.92 16.47 0.76
CA ALA A 104 -18.82 17.54 -0.25
C ALA A 104 -19.80 17.38 -1.44
N LEU A 105 -20.00 16.16 -1.94
CA LEU A 105 -20.77 15.87 -3.15
C LEU A 105 -22.24 15.50 -2.87
N GLY A 106 -22.58 15.16 -1.63
CA GLY A 106 -23.93 14.81 -1.19
C GLY A 106 -24.17 13.32 -0.99
N GLU A 107 -25.39 12.95 -0.60
CA GLU A 107 -25.74 11.60 -0.16
C GLU A 107 -25.51 10.50 -1.21
N TRP A 108 -25.75 10.79 -2.50
CA TRP A 108 -25.51 9.82 -3.58
C TRP A 108 -24.05 9.37 -3.64
N ALA A 109 -23.10 10.31 -3.45
CA ALA A 109 -21.66 10.03 -3.43
C ALA A 109 -21.28 9.33 -2.13
N PHE A 110 -21.89 9.72 -1.01
CA PHE A 110 -21.69 9.05 0.28
C PHE A 110 -22.06 7.57 0.20
N PHE A 111 -23.26 7.23 -0.25
CA PHE A 111 -23.69 5.82 -0.31
C PHE A 111 -22.94 5.03 -1.37
N SER A 112 -22.79 5.57 -2.59
CA SER A 112 -22.12 4.84 -3.68
C SER A 112 -20.65 4.58 -3.38
N ALA A 113 -19.89 5.59 -2.93
CA ALA A 113 -18.46 5.46 -2.68
C ALA A 113 -18.17 4.56 -1.47
N ASN A 114 -18.94 4.71 -0.37
CA ASN A 114 -18.71 3.90 0.82
C ASN A 114 -19.18 2.45 0.66
N LEU A 115 -20.30 2.21 -0.04
CA LEU A 115 -20.74 0.84 -0.34
C LEU A 115 -19.72 0.12 -1.25
N PHE A 116 -19.21 0.81 -2.26
CA PHE A 116 -18.15 0.27 -3.10
C PHE A 116 -16.88 -0.02 -2.29
N ALA A 117 -16.46 0.93 -1.44
CA ALA A 117 -15.28 0.76 -0.60
C ALA A 117 -15.44 -0.44 0.35
N LEU A 118 -16.62 -0.61 0.95
CA LEU A 118 -16.94 -1.76 1.80
C LEU A 118 -16.84 -3.08 1.02
N CYS A 119 -17.47 -3.18 -0.15
CA CYS A 119 -17.39 -4.37 -0.99
C CYS A 119 -15.95 -4.68 -1.43
N ALA A 120 -15.18 -3.65 -1.79
CA ALA A 120 -13.79 -3.78 -2.20
C ALA A 120 -12.91 -4.26 -1.03
N MET A 121 -13.10 -3.72 0.17
CA MET A 121 -12.38 -4.15 1.37
C MET A 121 -12.75 -5.58 1.78
N LEU A 122 -14.04 -5.95 1.76
CA LEU A 122 -14.50 -7.30 2.11
C LEU A 122 -13.93 -8.38 1.18
N THR A 123 -14.00 -8.14 -0.14
CA THR A 123 -13.47 -9.07 -1.15
C THR A 123 -11.95 -9.20 -1.07
N SER A 124 -11.25 -8.09 -0.84
CA SER A 124 -9.79 -8.10 -0.66
C SER A 124 -9.36 -8.78 0.64
N TYR A 125 -10.11 -8.56 1.73
CA TYR A 125 -9.85 -9.19 3.03
C TYR A 125 -9.92 -10.72 2.93
N TRP A 126 -10.87 -11.25 2.16
CA TRP A 126 -10.96 -12.70 1.95
C TRP A 126 -9.73 -13.26 1.23
N GLY A 127 -9.27 -12.58 0.17
CA GLY A 127 -8.09 -13.00 -0.59
C GLY A 127 -6.81 -12.92 0.22
N LEU A 128 -6.56 -11.78 0.88
CA LEU A 128 -5.36 -11.57 1.70
C LEU A 128 -5.36 -12.43 2.97
N GLY A 129 -6.51 -12.54 3.65
CA GLY A 129 -6.66 -13.38 4.84
C GLY A 129 -6.47 -14.86 4.53
N GLY A 130 -6.99 -15.32 3.38
CA GLY A 130 -6.75 -16.68 2.89
C GLY A 130 -5.27 -16.94 2.62
N SER A 131 -4.59 -16.04 1.90
CA SER A 131 -3.15 -16.15 1.65
C SER A 131 -2.32 -16.11 2.94
N PHE A 132 -2.70 -15.29 3.91
CA PHE A 132 -1.99 -15.23 5.18
C PHE A 132 -2.17 -16.50 6.01
N LEU A 133 -3.38 -17.08 6.01
CA LEU A 133 -3.64 -18.37 6.62
C LEU A 133 -2.74 -19.46 6.02
N THR A 134 -2.72 -19.61 4.68
CA THR A 134 -1.87 -20.62 4.02
C THR A 134 -0.38 -20.38 4.28
N ASN A 135 0.06 -19.11 4.30
CA ASN A 135 1.44 -18.77 4.61
C ASN A 135 1.85 -19.19 6.03
N ILE A 136 0.96 -19.10 7.02
CA ILE A 136 1.24 -19.58 8.39
C ILE A 136 1.37 -21.11 8.39
N PHE A 137 0.49 -21.82 7.69
CA PHE A 137 0.58 -23.28 7.56
C PHE A 137 1.92 -23.71 6.95
N ASP A 138 2.35 -23.05 5.88
CA ASP A 138 3.59 -23.37 5.18
C ASP A 138 4.83 -23.00 6.01
N GLN A 139 4.85 -21.78 6.58
CA GLN A 139 6.00 -21.26 7.33
C GLN A 139 6.27 -22.07 8.61
N PHE A 140 5.20 -22.47 9.33
CA PHE A 140 5.31 -23.27 10.55
C PHE A 140 5.19 -24.77 10.30
N ARG A 141 5.08 -25.20 9.02
CA ARG A 141 4.95 -26.62 8.61
C ARG A 141 3.85 -27.36 9.39
N LEU A 142 2.69 -26.73 9.55
CA LEU A 142 1.59 -27.22 10.42
C LEU A 142 0.82 -28.42 9.82
N GLY A 143 1.23 -28.92 8.67
CA GLY A 143 0.63 -30.04 7.95
C GLY A 143 -0.59 -29.62 7.12
N ASN A 144 -1.49 -30.56 6.86
CA ASN A 144 -2.65 -30.32 5.99
C ASN A 144 -3.62 -29.28 6.58
N ASP A 145 -3.89 -28.22 5.81
CA ASP A 145 -4.91 -27.18 6.09
C ASP A 145 -6.36 -27.72 6.01
N GLU A 146 -6.54 -28.95 5.55
CA GLU A 146 -7.85 -29.59 5.50
C GLU A 146 -8.39 -30.01 6.88
N GLN A 147 -7.54 -30.03 7.92
CA GLN A 147 -7.99 -30.36 9.26
C GLN A 147 -8.76 -29.18 9.88
N PRO A 148 -10.07 -29.30 10.13
CA PRO A 148 -10.92 -28.16 10.49
C PRO A 148 -10.51 -27.51 11.81
N ALA A 149 -10.02 -28.29 12.78
CA ALA A 149 -9.58 -27.76 14.08
C ALA A 149 -8.31 -26.90 13.97
N ARG A 150 -7.32 -27.34 13.18
CA ARG A 150 -6.07 -26.58 12.97
C ARG A 150 -6.33 -25.33 12.15
N ARG A 151 -7.14 -25.45 11.10
CA ARG A 151 -7.55 -24.33 10.27
C ARG A 151 -8.30 -23.27 11.09
N LEU A 152 -9.20 -23.70 11.97
CA LEU A 152 -9.88 -22.79 12.89
C LEU A 152 -8.90 -22.09 13.83
N MET A 153 -7.96 -22.82 14.44
CA MET A 153 -6.94 -22.20 15.32
C MET A 153 -6.11 -21.14 14.58
N VAL A 154 -5.60 -21.45 13.39
CA VAL A 154 -4.83 -20.48 12.59
C VAL A 154 -5.70 -19.31 12.18
N LEU A 155 -6.97 -19.55 11.79
CA LEU A 155 -7.92 -18.48 11.46
C LEU A 155 -8.17 -17.55 12.64
N LEU A 156 -8.27 -18.08 13.87
CA LEU A 156 -8.40 -17.26 15.08
C LEU A 156 -7.15 -16.41 15.30
N VAL A 157 -5.95 -16.96 15.10
CA VAL A 157 -4.70 -16.19 15.18
C VAL A 157 -4.61 -15.10 14.10
N VAL A 158 -5.16 -15.35 12.91
CA VAL A 158 -5.20 -14.37 11.82
C VAL A 158 -6.24 -13.26 12.07
N ALA A 159 -7.42 -13.61 12.59
CA ALA A 159 -8.55 -12.69 12.68
C ALA A 159 -8.63 -11.92 14.01
N ILE A 160 -8.29 -12.55 15.14
CA ILE A 160 -8.46 -11.94 16.47
C ILE A 160 -7.54 -10.73 16.67
N PRO A 161 -6.22 -10.77 16.38
CA PRO A 161 -5.36 -9.63 16.66
C PRO A 161 -5.77 -8.35 15.90
N PRO A 162 -6.04 -8.40 14.58
CA PRO A 162 -6.57 -7.23 13.87
C PRO A 162 -7.90 -6.73 14.44
N PHE A 163 -8.79 -7.64 14.85
CA PHE A 163 -10.07 -7.27 15.47
C PHE A 163 -9.87 -6.55 16.80
N VAL A 164 -9.03 -7.08 17.69
CA VAL A 164 -8.70 -6.43 18.97
C VAL A 164 -8.08 -5.05 18.74
N LEU A 165 -7.15 -4.92 17.79
CA LEU A 165 -6.55 -3.63 17.45
C LEU A 165 -7.58 -2.63 16.94
N ALA A 166 -8.51 -3.05 16.08
CA ALA A 166 -9.54 -2.16 15.53
C ALA A 166 -10.54 -1.66 16.60
N TYR A 167 -10.96 -2.52 17.54
CA TYR A 167 -11.96 -2.16 18.57
C TYR A 167 -11.37 -1.57 19.84
N SER A 168 -10.07 -1.79 20.12
CA SER A 168 -9.39 -1.21 21.29
C SER A 168 -9.18 0.30 21.18
N GLY A 169 -9.33 0.89 20.00
CA GLY A 169 -9.04 2.31 19.75
C GLY A 169 -7.56 2.67 19.88
N MET A 170 -6.67 1.68 20.02
CA MET A 170 -5.23 1.89 20.23
C MET A 170 -4.50 2.38 18.98
N VAL A 171 -5.06 2.18 17.79
CA VAL A 171 -4.43 2.50 16.50
C VAL A 171 -5.46 3.14 15.57
N SER A 172 -5.16 4.35 15.06
CA SER A 172 -5.95 4.97 13.98
C SER A 172 -5.71 4.28 12.64
N PHE A 173 -6.63 4.43 11.69
CA PHE A 173 -6.48 3.85 10.35
C PHE A 173 -5.16 4.26 9.68
N VAL A 174 -4.84 5.55 9.74
CA VAL A 174 -3.59 6.10 9.17
C VAL A 174 -2.36 5.56 9.91
N ASN A 175 -2.40 5.45 11.24
CA ASN A 175 -1.29 4.88 12.01
C ASN A 175 -1.04 3.41 11.68
N ALA A 176 -2.10 2.63 11.45
CA ALA A 176 -1.97 1.24 11.02
C ALA A 176 -1.26 1.13 9.67
N LEU A 177 -1.66 1.95 8.69
CA LEU A 177 -1.02 2.02 7.37
C LEU A 177 0.44 2.50 7.47
N TYR A 178 0.69 3.49 8.32
CA TYR A 178 2.01 4.05 8.55
C TYR A 178 2.98 2.98 9.05
N PHE A 179 2.65 2.30 10.15
CA PHE A 179 3.51 1.26 10.72
C PHE A 179 3.66 0.08 9.75
N ALA A 180 2.57 -0.36 9.12
CA ALA A 180 2.63 -1.42 8.13
C ALA A 180 3.58 -1.07 6.98
N GLY A 181 3.53 0.17 6.47
CA GLY A 181 4.40 0.69 5.43
C GLY A 181 5.88 0.76 5.80
N VAL A 182 6.16 1.19 7.03
CA VAL A 182 7.53 1.24 7.54
C VAL A 182 8.15 -0.15 7.59
N PHE A 183 7.48 -1.10 8.24
CA PHE A 183 8.03 -2.45 8.43
C PHE A 183 8.08 -3.23 7.12
N SER A 184 7.01 -3.18 6.30
CA SER A 184 7.00 -3.85 5.01
C SER A 184 8.01 -3.22 4.05
N GLY A 185 8.11 -1.89 4.02
CA GLY A 185 8.99 -1.15 3.12
C GLY A 185 10.47 -1.49 3.31
N VAL A 186 10.92 -1.66 4.57
CA VAL A 186 12.30 -2.10 4.86
C VAL A 186 12.58 -3.49 4.31
N ILE A 187 11.71 -4.46 4.57
CA ILE A 187 11.90 -5.84 4.11
C ILE A 187 11.83 -5.91 2.58
N LEU A 188 10.82 -5.28 1.99
CA LEU A 188 10.55 -5.31 0.55
C LEU A 188 11.56 -4.51 -0.26
N SER A 189 12.32 -3.59 0.34
CA SER A 189 13.41 -2.89 -0.32
C SER A 189 14.74 -3.65 -0.24
N ILE A 190 15.07 -4.21 0.93
CA ILE A 190 16.35 -4.90 1.15
C ILE A 190 16.37 -6.28 0.51
N MET A 191 15.29 -7.06 0.66
CA MET A 191 15.25 -8.47 0.20
C MET A 191 15.52 -8.60 -1.31
N PRO A 192 14.88 -7.84 -2.21
CA PRO A 192 15.14 -7.95 -3.65
C PRO A 192 16.58 -7.63 -4.03
N ILE A 193 17.24 -6.70 -3.34
CA ILE A 193 18.65 -6.35 -3.58
C ILE A 193 19.56 -7.55 -3.26
N LEU A 194 19.33 -8.18 -2.11
CA LEU A 194 20.07 -9.37 -1.70
C LEU A 194 19.80 -10.55 -2.63
N MET A 195 18.55 -10.78 -3.01
CA MET A 195 18.15 -11.82 -3.95
C MET A 195 18.80 -11.61 -5.32
N LEU A 196 18.81 -10.39 -5.84
CA LEU A 196 19.44 -10.06 -7.12
C LEU A 196 20.96 -10.27 -7.07
N LYS A 197 21.62 -9.87 -5.97
CA LYS A 197 23.06 -10.09 -5.77
C LYS A 197 23.38 -11.60 -5.71
N GLY A 198 22.58 -12.36 -4.98
CA GLY A 198 22.69 -13.82 -4.89
C GLY A 198 22.50 -14.50 -6.26
N ALA A 199 21.47 -14.11 -7.00
CA ALA A 199 21.16 -14.65 -8.32
C ALA A 199 22.26 -14.32 -9.35
N ARG A 200 22.89 -13.14 -9.29
CA ARG A 200 24.01 -12.80 -10.19
C ARG A 200 25.30 -13.58 -9.87
N GLN A 201 25.50 -14.00 -8.61
CA GLN A 201 26.71 -14.71 -8.19
C GLN A 201 26.59 -16.23 -8.31
N ARG A 202 25.40 -16.78 -8.09
CA ARG A 202 25.15 -18.23 -7.95
C ARG A 202 23.95 -18.71 -8.79
N GLY A 203 23.47 -17.90 -9.73
CA GLY A 203 22.29 -18.24 -10.51
C GLY A 203 22.62 -19.23 -11.62
N ASP A 204 21.78 -20.25 -11.74
CA ASP A 204 21.93 -21.33 -12.73
C ASP A 204 21.12 -21.08 -14.02
N LEU A 205 20.34 -20.01 -14.05
CA LEU A 205 19.43 -19.67 -15.15
C LEU A 205 19.91 -18.43 -15.92
N THR A 206 19.86 -18.50 -17.26
CA THR A 206 20.03 -17.32 -18.11
C THR A 206 18.76 -16.46 -18.03
N PRO A 207 18.84 -15.20 -17.58
CA PRO A 207 17.66 -14.38 -17.37
C PRO A 207 17.07 -13.92 -18.71
N GLY A 208 15.76 -14.15 -18.91
CA GLY A 208 15.02 -13.64 -20.08
C GLY A 208 14.92 -12.12 -20.14
N TRP A 209 15.19 -11.44 -19.02
CA TRP A 209 15.38 -9.99 -18.97
C TRP A 209 16.38 -9.62 -17.89
N THR A 210 17.31 -8.72 -18.20
CA THR A 210 18.29 -8.22 -17.25
C THR A 210 17.97 -6.79 -16.84
N CYS A 211 17.98 -6.51 -15.53
CA CYS A 211 17.90 -5.14 -15.04
C CYS A 211 19.07 -4.31 -15.59
N PRO A 212 18.82 -3.14 -16.19
CA PRO A 212 19.85 -2.23 -16.64
C PRO A 212 20.87 -1.90 -15.55
N ALA A 213 22.14 -1.74 -15.92
CA ALA A 213 23.23 -1.49 -14.98
C ALA A 213 22.98 -0.24 -14.10
N TRP A 214 22.40 0.82 -14.67
CA TRP A 214 22.09 2.06 -13.97
C TRP A 214 21.09 1.86 -12.82
N MET A 215 20.04 1.06 -13.00
CA MET A 215 19.05 0.77 -11.95
C MET A 215 19.64 -0.05 -10.80
N THR A 216 20.70 -0.81 -11.08
CA THR A 216 21.37 -1.67 -10.09
C THR A 216 22.65 -1.06 -9.54
N HIS A 217 22.86 0.24 -9.76
CA HIS A 217 24.04 0.94 -9.29
C HIS A 217 24.09 0.92 -7.74
N PRO A 218 25.25 0.64 -7.13
CA PRO A 218 25.37 0.51 -5.67
C PRO A 218 24.93 1.78 -4.91
N LEU A 219 25.09 2.96 -5.52
CA LEU A 219 24.59 4.22 -4.94
C LEU A 219 23.07 4.25 -4.83
N ILE A 220 22.34 3.76 -5.84
CA ILE A 220 20.86 3.72 -5.81
C ILE A 220 20.40 2.71 -4.75
N GLN A 221 21.05 1.56 -4.68
CA GLN A 221 20.75 0.55 -3.67
C GLN A 221 21.01 1.09 -2.25
N CYS A 222 22.17 1.72 -2.03
CA CYS A 222 22.51 2.34 -0.75
C CYS A 222 21.51 3.44 -0.38
N PHE A 223 21.13 4.29 -1.34
CA PHE A 223 20.14 5.34 -1.14
C PHE A 223 18.78 4.76 -0.72
N ILE A 224 18.28 3.74 -1.43
CA ILE A 224 17.00 3.08 -1.08
C ILE A 224 17.06 2.50 0.35
N VAL A 225 18.14 1.77 0.67
CA VAL A 225 18.29 1.17 2.01
C VAL A 225 18.36 2.25 3.10
N LEU A 226 19.18 3.28 2.91
CA LEU A 226 19.29 4.40 3.86
C LEU A 226 17.94 5.09 4.04
N LEU A 227 17.20 5.32 2.96
CA LEU A 227 15.91 5.98 3.02
C LEU A 227 14.92 5.18 3.86
N TYR A 228 14.77 3.88 3.61
CA TYR A 228 13.87 3.03 4.41
C TYR A 228 14.34 2.84 5.86
N LEU A 229 15.65 2.75 6.11
CA LEU A 229 16.19 2.69 7.48
C LEU A 229 15.97 3.98 8.26
N CYS A 230 16.22 5.14 7.64
CA CYS A 230 15.91 6.44 8.24
C CYS A 230 14.41 6.57 8.52
N SER A 231 13.57 6.07 7.61
CA SER A 231 12.12 6.06 7.81
C SER A 231 11.69 5.19 8.99
N ALA A 232 12.30 4.02 9.14
CA ALA A 232 12.08 3.14 10.30
C ALA A 232 12.57 3.76 11.61
N ALA A 233 13.74 4.42 11.60
CA ALA A 233 14.24 5.14 12.75
C ALA A 233 13.29 6.28 13.16
N TYR A 234 12.77 7.04 12.19
CA TYR A 234 11.76 8.08 12.43
C TYR A 234 10.49 7.48 13.04
N ALA A 235 10.01 6.35 12.51
CA ALA A 235 8.81 5.68 13.02
C ALA A 235 8.96 5.21 14.46
N ILE A 236 10.12 4.64 14.81
CA ILE A 236 10.42 4.22 16.17
C ILE A 236 10.50 5.45 17.09
N ALA A 237 11.19 6.51 16.67
CA ALA A 237 11.29 7.74 17.46
C ALA A 237 9.92 8.43 17.65
N SER A 238 9.05 8.39 16.64
CA SER A 238 7.67 8.86 16.74
C SER A 238 6.84 7.98 17.69
N ALA A 239 6.98 6.65 17.62
CA ALA A 239 6.28 5.72 18.52
C ALA A 239 6.67 5.89 20.00
N VAL A 240 7.91 6.33 20.27
CA VAL A 240 8.42 6.60 21.62
C VAL A 240 8.08 8.04 22.08
N GLY A 241 7.45 8.85 21.24
CA GLY A 241 6.98 10.21 21.58
C GLY A 241 8.03 11.31 21.43
N TYR A 242 9.18 11.03 20.80
CA TYR A 242 10.22 12.03 20.53
C TYR A 242 9.95 12.89 19.30
N LEU A 243 9.10 12.41 18.38
CA LEU A 243 8.76 13.09 17.13
C LEU A 243 7.25 13.17 16.92
N PRO A 244 6.75 14.23 16.29
CA PRO A 244 5.32 14.40 16.06
C PRO A 244 4.75 13.21 15.29
N ALA A 245 3.60 12.74 15.77
CA ALA A 245 2.77 11.81 15.02
C ALA A 245 2.37 12.46 13.70
N GLY A 246 2.19 11.61 12.69
CA GLY A 246 2.20 12.08 11.32
C GLY A 246 0.97 12.78 10.79
N TRP A 247 0.01 13.00 11.67
CA TRP A 247 -1.33 13.50 11.43
C TRP A 247 -1.80 14.20 12.70
#